data_AF-A0A953X5R3-F1
#
_entry.id   AF-A0A953X5R3-F1
#
_cell.length_a   1.000
_cell.length_b   1.000
_cell.length_c   1.000
_cell.angle_alpha   90.00
_cell.angle_beta   90.00
_cell.angle_gamma   90.00
#
_symmetry.space_group_name_H-M   'P 1'
#
loop_
_entity.id
_entity.type
_entity.pdbx_description
1 polymer ?
#
loop_
_entity_poly.entity_id
_entity_poly.type
_entity_poly.pdbx_seq_one_letter_code
_entity_poly.pdbx_strand_id
1 'polypeptide(L)'
;EALPPVQHELILEGGAIDVDGEGRMLTTRQCLLNPNRNPDLSADEIEARIKAALGVDEMIWLGDGLLNDHTDGHVDNVARFIAPGHALCQHPSGADDPNAGVLMDIENTLRRAGLQVTTIPSPGLIRDADGAPIPASHMNFTITNGAVLVPVYEDHFSLVALSELRGLFPGRKVIGLPAGHILAGGGSFHCMTREIPA
;
A
#
# COMPACT_ATOMS: atom_id res chain seq x y z
N GLU A 1 -19.71 22.55 10.30
CA GLU A 1 -19.70 23.16 8.95
C GLU A 1 -18.88 22.21 8.07
N ALA A 2 -19.37 21.86 6.87
CA ALA A 2 -18.60 20.98 5.99
C ALA A 2 -17.45 21.76 5.37
N LEU A 3 -16.26 21.16 5.28
CA LEU A 3 -15.14 21.77 4.58
C LEU A 3 -15.49 21.91 3.07
N PRO A 4 -15.15 23.04 2.42
CA PRO A 4 -15.44 23.22 1.00
C PRO A 4 -14.60 22.24 0.16
N PRO A 5 -15.20 21.55 -0.83
CA PRO A 5 -14.45 20.66 -1.69
C PRO A 5 -13.64 21.46 -2.73
N VAL A 6 -12.45 20.95 -3.07
CA VAL A 6 -11.70 21.37 -4.25
C VAL A 6 -11.81 20.25 -5.28
N GLN A 7 -12.24 20.59 -6.49
CA GLN A 7 -12.42 19.62 -7.58
C GLN A 7 -11.18 19.56 -8.47
N HIS A 8 -10.80 18.34 -8.86
CA HIS A 8 -9.68 18.07 -9.76
C HIS A 8 -10.15 17.15 -10.89
N GLU A 9 -9.79 17.50 -12.13
CA GLU A 9 -10.04 16.67 -13.32
C GLU A 9 -8.97 15.58 -13.43
N LEU A 10 -9.00 14.61 -12.53
CA LEU A 10 -8.09 13.47 -12.46
C LEU A 10 -8.82 12.30 -11.77
N ILE A 11 -8.87 11.14 -12.43
CA ILE A 11 -9.33 9.91 -11.79
C ILE A 11 -8.21 9.39 -10.89
N LEU A 12 -8.47 9.31 -9.59
CA LEU A 12 -7.49 8.89 -8.59
C LEU A 12 -8.19 8.25 -7.39
N GLU A 13 -7.73 7.06 -6.98
CA GLU A 13 -8.17 6.39 -5.77
C GLU A 13 -7.19 6.64 -4.61
N GLY A 14 -7.71 6.83 -3.39
CA GLY A 14 -6.87 7.08 -2.21
C GLY A 14 -5.90 5.95 -1.86
N GLY A 15 -6.20 4.70 -2.26
CA GLY A 15 -5.29 3.55 -2.08
C GLY A 15 -4.17 3.45 -3.12
N ALA A 16 -4.25 4.22 -4.20
CA ALA A 16 -3.25 4.23 -5.26
C ALA A 16 -2.05 5.14 -4.95
N ILE A 17 -2.11 5.89 -3.84
CA ILE A 17 -1.08 6.81 -3.35
C ILE A 17 -0.83 6.64 -1.86
N ASP A 18 0.37 6.98 -1.40
CA ASP A 18 0.70 7.07 0.03
C ASP A 18 1.75 8.17 0.25
N VAL A 19 1.58 9.02 1.26
CA VAL A 19 2.41 10.23 1.47
C VAL A 19 3.17 10.18 2.79
N ASP A 20 4.36 10.75 2.82
CA ASP A 20 5.21 10.76 4.02
C ASP A 20 4.98 11.99 4.93
N GLY A 21 4.23 12.98 4.44
CA GLY A 21 3.93 14.24 5.14
C GLY A 21 5.01 15.31 5.01
N GLU A 22 6.12 15.04 4.30
CA GLU A 22 7.24 15.97 4.06
C GLU A 22 7.56 16.11 2.56
N GLY A 23 6.54 15.93 1.71
CA GLY A 23 6.62 16.22 0.28
C GLY A 23 6.94 15.01 -0.60
N ARG A 24 7.04 13.79 -0.06
CA ARG A 24 7.22 12.57 -0.87
C ARG A 24 5.96 11.74 -0.93
N MET A 25 5.76 11.11 -2.08
CA MET A 25 4.61 10.23 -2.34
C MET A 25 5.04 8.93 -3.02
N LEU A 26 4.51 7.80 -2.59
CA LEU A 26 4.60 6.52 -3.28
C LEU A 26 3.38 6.32 -4.18
N THR A 27 3.58 5.66 -5.31
CA THR A 27 2.51 5.14 -6.16
C THR A 27 3.03 3.99 -7.03
N THR A 28 2.16 3.35 -7.81
CA THR A 28 2.53 2.29 -8.76
C THR A 28 2.27 2.75 -10.20
N ARG A 29 3.18 2.36 -11.09
CA ARG A 29 3.03 2.57 -12.53
C ARG A 29 1.82 1.79 -13.07
N GLN A 30 1.63 0.56 -12.58
CA GLN A 30 0.55 -0.31 -13.03
C GLN A 30 -0.84 0.31 -12.83
N CYS A 31 -1.06 1.03 -11.73
CA CYS A 31 -2.35 1.64 -11.44
C CYS A 31 -2.50 2.99 -12.16
N LEU A 32 -1.62 3.95 -11.87
CA LEU A 32 -1.84 5.35 -12.30
C LEU A 32 -1.70 5.55 -13.81
N LEU A 33 -0.89 4.71 -14.48
CA LEU A 33 -0.76 4.75 -15.94
C LEU A 33 -1.66 3.73 -16.66
N ASN A 34 -2.56 3.07 -15.93
CA ASN A 34 -3.49 2.16 -16.58
C ASN A 34 -4.40 2.95 -17.54
N PRO A 35 -4.58 2.50 -18.80
CA PRO A 35 -5.50 3.14 -19.74
C PRO A 35 -6.95 3.22 -19.25
N ASN A 36 -7.36 2.41 -18.26
CA ASN A 36 -8.68 2.47 -17.65
C ASN A 36 -8.85 3.61 -16.63
N ARG A 37 -7.77 4.34 -16.28
CA ARG A 37 -7.80 5.53 -15.42
C ARG A 37 -7.85 6.78 -16.27
N ASN A 38 -6.68 7.33 -16.61
CA ASN A 38 -6.55 8.61 -17.31
C ASN A 38 -5.88 8.40 -18.68
N PRO A 39 -6.55 7.79 -19.67
CA PRO A 39 -5.93 7.35 -20.93
C PRO A 39 -5.33 8.49 -21.77
N ASP A 40 -5.83 9.71 -21.59
CA ASP A 40 -5.40 10.88 -22.36
C ASP A 40 -4.26 11.66 -21.68
N LEU A 41 -3.78 11.21 -20.52
CA LEU A 41 -2.71 11.88 -19.77
C LEU A 41 -1.42 11.07 -19.80
N SER A 42 -0.32 11.77 -20.05
CA SER A 42 1.03 11.24 -19.85
C SER A 42 1.39 11.14 -18.36
N ALA A 43 2.46 10.40 -18.07
CA ALA A 43 2.99 10.28 -16.71
C ALA A 43 3.35 11.65 -16.10
N ASP A 44 3.98 12.53 -16.89
CA ASP A 44 4.40 13.86 -16.45
C ASP A 44 3.18 14.76 -16.15
N GLU A 45 2.10 14.63 -16.93
CA GLU A 45 0.86 15.37 -16.69
C GLU A 45 0.13 14.87 -15.44
N ILE A 46 0.09 13.56 -15.21
CA ILE A 46 -0.46 12.97 -13.98
C ILE A 46 0.35 13.46 -12.78
N GLU A 47 1.68 13.39 -12.86
CA GLU A 47 2.58 13.85 -11.80
C GLU A 47 2.38 15.34 -11.49
N ALA A 48 2.35 16.20 -12.51
CA ALA A 48 2.14 17.63 -12.32
C ALA A 48 0.78 17.95 -11.66
N ARG A 49 -0.29 17.24 -12.04
CA ARG A 49 -1.62 17.40 -11.45
C ARG A 49 -1.65 16.96 -9.99
N ILE A 50 -1.03 15.82 -9.67
CA ILE A 50 -0.97 15.30 -8.29
C ILE A 50 -0.14 16.23 -7.40
N LYS A 51 1.04 16.68 -7.86
CA LYS A 51 1.88 17.63 -7.11
C LYS A 51 1.12 18.92 -6.79
N ALA A 52 0.41 19.48 -7.77
CA ALA A 52 -0.41 20.67 -7.58
C ALA A 52 -1.59 20.46 -6.63
N ALA A 53 -2.20 19.27 -6.64
CA ALA A 53 -3.37 18.95 -5.80
C ALA A 53 -3.00 18.62 -4.35
N LEU A 54 -1.92 17.86 -4.14
CA LEU A 54 -1.55 17.29 -2.84
C LEU A 54 -0.38 18.01 -2.16
N GLY A 55 0.30 18.92 -2.86
CA GLY A 55 1.44 19.66 -2.31
C GLY A 55 2.67 18.78 -2.08
N VAL A 56 2.87 17.76 -2.92
CA VAL A 56 4.06 16.89 -2.87
C VAL A 56 5.12 17.37 -3.87
N ASP A 57 6.39 17.19 -3.53
CA ASP A 57 7.55 17.61 -4.31
C ASP A 57 8.11 16.48 -5.19
N GLU A 58 8.06 15.24 -4.68
CA GLU A 58 8.67 14.07 -5.30
C GLU A 58 7.69 12.89 -5.32
N MET A 59 7.50 12.30 -6.51
CA MET A 59 6.74 11.06 -6.67
C MET A 59 7.69 9.90 -6.94
N ILE A 60 7.56 8.84 -6.16
CA ILE A 60 8.33 7.60 -6.27
C ILE A 60 7.44 6.55 -6.92
N TRP A 61 7.74 6.27 -8.20
CA TRP A 61 6.99 5.33 -9.03
C TRP A 61 7.50 3.90 -8.84
N LEU A 62 6.74 3.07 -8.12
CA LEU A 62 6.93 1.62 -8.06
C LEU A 62 6.43 0.96 -9.35
N GLY A 63 6.88 -0.26 -9.65
CA GLY A 63 6.44 -1.00 -10.83
C GLY A 63 5.01 -1.54 -10.70
N ASP A 64 4.92 -2.86 -10.64
CA ASP A 64 3.66 -3.60 -10.51
C ASP A 64 3.28 -3.80 -9.04
N GLY A 65 1.98 -3.97 -8.80
CA GLY A 65 1.40 -4.41 -7.53
C GLY A 65 1.20 -5.93 -7.47
N LEU A 66 0.35 -6.39 -6.57
CA LEU A 66 0.16 -7.82 -6.33
C LEU A 66 -0.58 -8.54 -7.47
N LEU A 67 -0.24 -9.81 -7.67
CA LEU A 67 -0.94 -10.70 -8.59
C LEU A 67 -2.42 -10.80 -8.23
N ASN A 68 -3.28 -10.75 -9.26
CA ASN A 68 -4.74 -10.80 -9.15
C ASN A 68 -5.36 -9.65 -8.34
N ASP A 69 -4.62 -8.55 -8.16
CA ASP A 69 -5.20 -7.33 -7.60
C ASP A 69 -6.12 -6.64 -8.61
N HIS A 70 -7.42 -6.66 -8.30
CA HIS A 70 -8.48 -6.03 -9.08
C HIS A 70 -8.38 -4.50 -9.18
N THR A 71 -7.52 -3.86 -8.38
CA THR A 71 -7.32 -2.40 -8.44
C THR A 71 -6.22 -1.97 -9.42
N ASP A 72 -5.68 -2.90 -10.20
CA ASP A 72 -4.51 -2.67 -11.07
C ASP A 72 -3.24 -2.33 -10.26
N GLY A 73 -3.10 -2.91 -9.06
CA GLY A 73 -1.89 -2.83 -8.24
C GLY A 73 -1.81 -1.56 -7.41
N HIS A 74 -2.74 -1.37 -6.47
CA HIS A 74 -2.68 -0.23 -5.55
C HIS A 74 -1.43 -0.26 -4.66
N VAL A 75 -0.87 0.92 -4.38
CA VAL A 75 0.34 1.04 -3.55
C VAL A 75 0.10 0.62 -2.11
N ASP A 76 -1.12 0.82 -1.60
CA ASP A 76 -1.49 0.49 -0.23
C ASP A 76 -1.42 -1.01 0.10
N ASN A 77 -1.40 -1.87 -0.93
CA ASN A 77 -1.19 -3.31 -0.81
C ASN A 77 0.29 -3.71 -0.82
N VAL A 78 1.22 -2.81 -1.12
CA VAL A 78 2.63 -3.19 -1.35
C VAL A 78 3.66 -2.38 -0.57
N ALA A 79 3.43 -1.09 -0.34
CA ALA A 79 4.36 -0.22 0.37
C ALA A 79 3.65 0.97 1.02
N ARG A 80 4.08 1.35 2.23
CA ARG A 80 3.50 2.43 3.03
C ARG A 80 4.59 3.24 3.72
N PHE A 81 4.48 4.56 3.77
CA PHE A 81 5.27 5.37 4.67
C PHE A 81 4.84 5.13 6.12
N ILE A 82 5.83 5.03 7.01
CA ILE A 82 5.62 4.91 8.45
C ILE A 82 6.25 6.07 9.23
N ALA A 83 7.08 6.86 8.55
CA ALA A 83 7.61 8.16 8.95
C ALA A 83 8.16 8.89 7.69
N PRO A 84 8.44 10.20 7.77
CA PRO A 84 9.11 10.94 6.69
C PRO A 84 10.39 10.23 6.21
N GLY A 85 10.47 9.95 4.90
CA GLY A 85 11.59 9.22 4.31
C GLY A 85 11.76 7.74 4.72
N HIS A 86 10.84 7.16 5.52
CA HIS A 86 10.88 5.76 5.96
C HIS A 86 9.68 4.98 5.43
N ALA A 87 9.94 4.13 4.44
CA ALA A 87 8.96 3.22 3.88
C ALA A 87 9.04 1.82 4.51
N LEU A 88 7.87 1.22 4.65
CA LEU A 88 7.66 -0.19 4.99
C LEU A 88 7.13 -0.90 3.74
N CYS A 89 7.67 -2.07 3.41
CA CYS A 89 7.14 -2.92 2.34
C CYS A 89 7.23 -4.40 2.74
N GLN A 90 6.74 -5.29 1.89
CA GLN A 90 6.83 -6.73 2.12
C GLN A 90 8.06 -7.35 1.47
N HIS A 91 8.56 -8.42 2.09
CA HIS A 91 9.53 -9.33 1.52
C HIS A 91 8.89 -10.71 1.30
N PRO A 92 9.23 -11.44 0.22
CA PRO A 92 8.60 -12.71 -0.12
C PRO A 92 8.70 -13.75 1.00
N SER A 93 7.64 -14.55 1.17
CA SER A 93 7.55 -15.57 2.22
C SER A 93 7.14 -16.93 1.66
N GLY A 94 7.88 -17.98 2.05
CA GLY A 94 7.72 -19.30 1.46
C GLY A 94 8.47 -19.44 0.13
N ALA A 95 8.51 -20.66 -0.40
CA ALA A 95 9.19 -20.97 -1.66
C ALA A 95 8.31 -20.71 -2.90
N ASP A 96 7.01 -20.56 -2.71
CA ASP A 96 5.97 -20.47 -3.73
C ASP A 96 5.18 -19.15 -3.66
N ASP A 97 5.76 -18.10 -3.06
CA ASP A 97 5.15 -16.77 -3.04
C ASP A 97 4.93 -16.28 -4.48
N PRO A 98 3.68 -16.08 -4.92
CA PRO A 98 3.39 -15.67 -6.30
C PRO A 98 3.90 -14.26 -6.61
N ASN A 99 4.17 -13.45 -5.59
CA ASN A 99 4.59 -12.06 -5.72
C ASN A 99 6.10 -11.88 -5.49
N ALA A 100 6.89 -12.98 -5.44
CA ALA A 100 8.28 -12.92 -5.01
C ALA A 100 9.12 -11.89 -5.78
N GLY A 101 9.03 -11.88 -7.12
CA GLY A 101 9.75 -10.93 -7.96
C GLY A 101 9.29 -9.48 -7.74
N VAL A 102 7.98 -9.26 -7.75
CA VAL A 102 7.38 -7.92 -7.57
C VAL A 102 7.79 -7.30 -6.24
N LEU A 103 7.71 -8.06 -5.14
CA LEU A 103 8.09 -7.56 -3.81
C LEU A 103 9.58 -7.20 -3.73
N MET A 104 10.46 -8.00 -4.33
CA MET A 104 11.90 -7.67 -4.40
C MET A 104 12.16 -6.41 -5.24
N ASP A 105 11.43 -6.23 -6.35
CA ASP A 105 11.56 -5.05 -7.20
C ASP A 105 11.07 -3.76 -6.51
N ILE A 106 9.98 -3.86 -5.75
CA ILE A 106 9.48 -2.77 -4.89
C ILE A 106 10.54 -2.39 -3.85
N GLU A 107 11.06 -3.36 -3.10
CA GLU A 107 12.09 -3.11 -2.09
C GLU A 107 13.31 -2.41 -2.70
N ASN A 108 13.80 -2.92 -3.83
CA ASN A 108 14.93 -2.33 -4.54
C ASN A 108 14.64 -0.91 -5.04
N THR A 109 13.42 -0.64 -5.51
CA THR A 109 13.02 0.69 -5.99
C THR A 109 12.98 1.69 -4.84
N LEU A 110 12.39 1.34 -3.70
CA LEU A 110 12.35 2.18 -2.50
C LEU A 110 13.77 2.50 -2.00
N ARG A 111 14.68 1.51 -1.97
CA ARG A 111 16.08 1.72 -1.57
C ARG A 111 16.83 2.63 -2.55
N ARG A 112 16.63 2.45 -3.87
CA ARG A 112 17.24 3.31 -4.91
C ARG A 112 16.73 4.76 -4.84
N ALA A 113 15.50 4.97 -4.41
CA ALA A 113 14.93 6.30 -4.15
C ALA A 113 15.51 6.98 -2.90
N GLY A 114 16.45 6.32 -2.20
CA GLY A 114 17.11 6.89 -1.02
C GLY A 114 16.26 6.88 0.25
N LEU A 115 15.20 6.06 0.29
CA LEU A 115 14.38 5.88 1.48
C LEU A 115 15.06 4.93 2.48
N GLN A 116 14.82 5.16 3.77
CA GLN A 116 14.97 4.09 4.75
C GLN A 116 13.88 3.05 4.46
N VAL A 117 14.28 1.78 4.32
CA VAL A 117 13.35 0.69 4.02
C VAL A 117 13.43 -0.38 5.09
N THR A 118 12.30 -0.61 5.75
CA THR A 118 12.06 -1.79 6.60
C THR A 118 11.15 -2.75 5.85
N THR A 119 11.42 -4.04 6.00
CA THR A 119 10.57 -5.09 5.42
C THR A 119 9.87 -5.89 6.52
N ILE A 120 8.71 -6.42 6.18
CA ILE A 120 8.00 -7.47 6.92
C ILE A 120 7.70 -8.64 5.98
N PRO A 121 7.49 -9.87 6.47
CA PRO A 121 7.09 -10.96 5.59
C PRO A 121 5.74 -10.69 4.92
N SER A 122 5.61 -11.07 3.66
CA SER A 122 4.30 -11.27 3.01
C SER A 122 3.51 -12.40 3.69
N PRO A 123 2.19 -12.54 3.45
CA PRO A 123 1.43 -13.71 3.87
C PRO A 123 1.84 -15.00 3.13
N GLY A 124 2.74 -14.92 2.14
CA GLY A 124 3.01 -16.01 1.20
C GLY A 124 1.82 -16.30 0.29
N LEU A 125 1.70 -17.56 -0.15
CA LEU A 125 0.60 -17.99 -1.01
C LEU A 125 -0.70 -18.18 -0.21
N ILE A 126 -1.63 -17.23 -0.39
CA ILE A 126 -3.02 -17.35 0.07
C ILE A 126 -3.91 -17.65 -1.14
N ARG A 127 -4.89 -18.55 -0.97
CA ARG A 127 -5.82 -18.96 -2.03
C ARG A 127 -7.26 -18.64 -1.65
N ASP A 128 -8.07 -18.34 -2.65
CA ASP A 128 -9.52 -18.23 -2.52
C ASP A 128 -10.20 -19.62 -2.51
N ALA A 129 -11.55 -19.62 -2.52
CA ALA A 129 -12.35 -20.84 -2.51
C ALA A 129 -12.20 -21.69 -3.79
N ASP A 130 -11.83 -21.06 -4.92
CA ASP A 130 -11.60 -21.73 -6.20
C ASP A 130 -10.14 -22.20 -6.36
N GLY A 131 -9.31 -21.92 -5.36
CA GLY A 131 -7.89 -22.28 -5.32
C GLY A 131 -6.99 -21.33 -6.09
N ALA A 132 -7.48 -20.18 -6.56
CA ALA A 132 -6.66 -19.17 -7.22
C ALA A 132 -5.89 -18.33 -6.17
N PRO A 133 -4.66 -17.87 -6.47
CA PRO A 133 -3.97 -16.90 -5.62
C PRO A 133 -4.78 -15.60 -5.47
N ILE A 134 -4.87 -15.08 -4.26
CA ILE A 134 -5.59 -13.84 -3.94
C ILE A 134 -4.58 -12.80 -3.39
N PRO A 135 -4.73 -11.48 -3.66
CA PRO A 135 -3.75 -10.45 -3.28
C PRO A 135 -3.76 -10.13 -1.77
N ALA A 136 -3.44 -11.12 -0.93
CA ALA A 136 -3.34 -10.95 0.52
C ALA A 136 -2.11 -10.10 0.88
N SER A 137 -2.30 -9.07 1.71
CA SER A 137 -1.21 -8.18 2.12
C SER A 137 -1.32 -7.70 3.55
N HIS A 138 -0.23 -7.81 4.31
CA HIS A 138 -0.11 -7.18 5.62
C HIS A 138 -0.03 -5.64 5.52
N MET A 139 0.33 -5.09 4.35
CA MET A 139 0.51 -3.64 4.12
C MET A 139 -0.81 -2.87 4.12
N ASN A 140 -1.92 -3.57 3.86
CA ASN A 140 -3.25 -2.97 3.86
C ASN A 140 -3.79 -2.74 5.29
N PHE A 141 -2.87 -2.41 6.21
CA PHE A 141 -3.15 -1.98 7.58
C PHE A 141 -3.66 -0.53 7.59
N THR A 142 -4.38 -0.18 8.65
CA THR A 142 -4.81 1.20 8.90
C THR A 142 -4.20 1.72 10.21
N ILE A 143 -3.72 2.97 10.18
CA ILE A 143 -3.13 3.65 11.33
C ILE A 143 -4.18 4.56 11.95
N THR A 144 -4.42 4.39 13.24
CA THR A 144 -5.27 5.27 14.05
C THR A 144 -4.43 6.05 15.06
N ASN A 145 -5.07 6.92 15.83
CA ASN A 145 -4.39 7.69 16.89
C ASN A 145 -3.70 6.80 17.93
N GLY A 146 -4.25 5.61 18.23
CA GLY A 146 -3.75 4.74 19.30
C GLY A 146 -3.39 3.31 18.89
N ALA A 147 -3.68 2.92 17.65
CA ALA A 147 -3.49 1.54 17.19
C ALA A 147 -3.16 1.47 15.70
N VAL A 148 -2.50 0.37 15.32
CA VAL A 148 -2.35 -0.07 13.93
C VAL A 148 -3.10 -1.38 13.78
N LEU A 149 -4.14 -1.39 12.94
CA LEU A 149 -4.94 -2.58 12.68
C LEU A 149 -4.39 -3.29 11.45
N VAL A 150 -3.85 -4.49 11.65
CA VAL A 150 -3.11 -5.23 10.63
C VAL A 150 -3.94 -6.44 10.22
N PRO A 151 -4.20 -6.63 8.92
CA PRO A 151 -4.91 -7.83 8.46
C PRO A 151 -4.04 -9.06 8.63
N VAL A 152 -4.65 -10.16 9.08
CA VAL A 152 -3.99 -11.48 9.15
C VAL A 152 -4.77 -12.50 8.35
N TYR A 153 -4.04 -13.45 7.77
CA TYR A 153 -4.59 -14.43 6.81
C TYR A 153 -4.23 -15.87 7.16
N GLU A 154 -3.13 -16.07 7.86
CA GLU A 154 -2.63 -17.36 8.35
C GLU A 154 -1.85 -17.15 9.66
N ASP A 155 -1.38 -18.22 10.30
CA ASP A 155 -0.82 -18.13 11.66
C ASP A 155 0.72 -18.01 11.70
N HIS A 156 1.44 -18.29 10.61
CA HIS A 156 2.90 -18.29 10.62
C HIS A 156 3.47 -16.91 10.27
N PHE A 157 3.36 -16.48 9.02
CA PHE A 157 3.97 -15.23 8.56
C PHE A 157 3.27 -13.99 9.13
N SER A 158 1.97 -14.07 9.39
CA SER A 158 1.18 -13.00 10.00
C SER A 158 1.63 -12.74 11.43
N LEU A 159 1.95 -13.77 12.22
CA LEU A 159 2.51 -13.59 13.56
C LEU A 159 3.90 -12.96 13.53
N VAL A 160 4.73 -13.32 12.56
CA VAL A 160 6.05 -12.69 12.36
C VAL A 160 5.89 -11.22 11.99
N ALA A 161 5.05 -10.90 10.99
CA ALA A 161 4.75 -9.52 10.61
C ALA A 161 4.24 -8.68 11.79
N LEU A 162 3.29 -9.20 12.57
CA LEU A 162 2.80 -8.52 13.78
C LEU A 162 3.91 -8.26 14.80
N SER A 163 4.84 -9.20 14.98
CA SER A 163 5.95 -9.05 15.91
C SER A 163 6.90 -7.94 15.47
N GLU A 164 7.23 -7.87 14.19
CA GLU A 164 8.12 -6.85 13.62
C GLU A 164 7.46 -5.46 13.65
N LEU A 165 6.18 -5.37 13.28
CA LEU A 165 5.41 -4.12 13.28
C LEU A 165 5.34 -3.45 14.67
N ARG A 166 5.32 -4.22 15.76
CA ARG A 166 5.26 -3.66 17.13
C ARG A 166 6.42 -2.71 17.43
N GLY A 167 7.60 -2.96 16.88
CA GLY A 167 8.78 -2.11 17.07
C GLY A 167 8.74 -0.82 16.24
N LEU A 168 7.91 -0.77 15.20
CA LEU A 168 7.88 0.32 14.22
C LEU A 168 6.90 1.43 14.56
N PHE A 169 5.92 1.16 15.44
CA PHE A 169 4.88 2.12 15.80
C PHE A 169 4.89 2.45 17.30
N PRO A 170 5.89 3.22 17.77
CA PRO A 170 5.94 3.61 19.17
C PRO A 170 4.69 4.40 19.57
N GLY A 171 4.17 4.10 20.76
CA GLY A 171 2.95 4.73 21.28
C GLY A 171 1.63 4.22 20.68
N ARG A 172 1.67 3.26 19.74
CA ARG A 172 0.47 2.62 19.18
C ARG A 172 0.45 1.13 19.48
N LYS A 173 -0.75 0.58 19.68
CA LYS A 173 -0.96 -0.86 19.80
C LYS A 173 -1.10 -1.49 18.42
N VAL A 174 -0.23 -2.44 18.07
CA VAL A 174 -0.39 -3.25 16.86
C VAL A 174 -1.37 -4.40 17.14
N ILE A 175 -2.47 -4.46 16.39
CA ILE A 175 -3.57 -5.41 16.58
C ILE A 175 -3.80 -6.16 15.26
N GLY A 176 -3.53 -7.47 15.27
CA GLY A 176 -3.86 -8.36 14.17
C GLY A 176 -5.34 -8.75 14.21
N LEU A 177 -6.02 -8.67 13.07
CA LEU A 177 -7.43 -9.04 12.93
C LEU A 177 -7.63 -9.87 11.65
N PRO A 178 -8.37 -11.01 11.71
CA PRO A 178 -8.62 -11.84 10.54
C PRO A 178 -9.32 -11.02 9.44
N ALA A 179 -8.78 -11.07 8.22
CA ALA A 179 -9.28 -10.27 7.10
C ALA A 179 -9.74 -11.11 5.90
N GLY A 180 -9.77 -12.44 6.00
CA GLY A 180 -10.11 -13.33 4.87
C GLY A 180 -11.45 -13.02 4.20
N HIS A 181 -12.49 -12.68 4.96
CA HIS A 181 -13.80 -12.31 4.39
C HIS A 181 -13.79 -10.94 3.70
N ILE A 182 -12.95 -10.03 4.16
CA ILE A 182 -12.80 -8.70 3.54
C ILE A 182 -12.00 -8.85 2.24
N LEU A 183 -10.94 -9.66 2.29
CA LEU A 183 -10.09 -9.97 1.13
C LEU A 183 -10.89 -10.61 -0.01
N ALA A 184 -11.87 -11.47 0.30
CA ALA A 184 -12.77 -12.02 -0.70
C ALA A 184 -13.60 -10.94 -1.44
N GLY A 185 -13.75 -9.75 -0.85
CA GLY A 185 -14.36 -8.57 -1.48
C GLY A 185 -13.37 -7.65 -2.21
N GLY A 186 -12.08 -8.01 -2.26
CA GLY A 186 -11.03 -7.31 -3.00
C GLY A 186 -10.08 -6.45 -2.16
N GLY A 187 -10.35 -6.17 -0.89
CA GLY A 187 -9.54 -5.24 -0.09
C GLY A 187 -9.25 -5.70 1.32
N SER A 188 -8.77 -4.77 2.16
CA SER A 188 -8.61 -5.00 3.60
C SER A 188 -8.92 -3.73 4.41
N PHE A 189 -8.33 -3.59 5.60
CA PHE A 189 -8.65 -2.49 6.52
C PHE A 189 -8.35 -1.11 5.95
N HIS A 190 -7.23 -0.92 5.23
CA HIS A 190 -6.92 0.38 4.64
C HIS A 190 -7.99 0.79 3.62
N CYS A 191 -8.35 -0.12 2.71
CA CYS A 191 -9.30 0.15 1.62
C CYS A 191 -10.70 0.56 2.10
N MET A 192 -11.11 0.18 3.32
CA MET A 192 -12.42 0.52 3.89
C MET A 192 -12.38 1.71 4.86
N THR A 193 -11.22 2.33 5.03
CA THR A 193 -11.04 3.46 5.96
C THR A 193 -10.57 4.71 5.23
N ARG A 194 -10.93 5.87 5.79
CA ARG A 194 -10.34 7.15 5.41
C ARG A 194 -10.19 8.02 6.65
N GLU A 195 -8.98 8.48 6.89
CA GLU A 195 -8.66 9.40 7.98
C GLU A 195 -9.18 10.80 7.69
N ILE A 196 -9.60 11.48 8.76
CA ILE A 196 -9.88 12.92 8.75
C ILE A 196 -8.85 13.55 9.69
N PRO A 197 -7.86 14.28 9.16
CA PRO A 197 -6.90 15.01 9.97
C PRO A 197 -7.60 15.97 10.96
N ALA A 198 -6.96 16.21 12.11
CA ALA A 198 -7.51 17.00 13.22
C ALA A 198 -7.54 18.51 12.94
#